data_AF-A0AAV3HMN5-F1
#
_entry.id   AF-A0AAV3HMN5-F1
#
_cell.length_a   1.000
_cell.length_b   1.000
_cell.length_c   1.000
_cell.angle_alpha   90.00
_cell.angle_beta   90.00
_cell.angle_gamma   90.00
#
_symmetry.space_group_name_H-M   'P 1'
#
loop_
_entity.id
_entity.type
_entity.pdbx_description
1 polymer ?
#
loop_
_entity_poly.entity_id
_entity_poly.type
_entity_poly.pdbx_seq_one_letter_code
_entity_poly.pdbx_strand_id
1 'polypeptide(L)'
;MTVKPDRMSAMRNIIEQVKAELPIYESETFVCGPEGKCIGCPKKLLEMVDSELSYWESAMDRGITPQFDEIRRFGKMCTSVRRGLIRNNVPLLNA
;
A
#
# COMPACT_ATOMS: atom_id res chain seq x y z
N MET A 1 -21.93 -6.20 -17.95
CA MET A 1 -20.55 -5.76 -18.25
C MET A 1 -20.17 -4.75 -17.19
N THR A 2 -19.11 -4.99 -16.41
CA THR A 2 -18.60 -4.00 -15.46
C THR A 2 -17.86 -2.92 -16.25
N VAL A 3 -18.32 -1.69 -16.17
CA VAL A 3 -17.66 -0.53 -16.79
C VAL A 3 -16.27 -0.38 -16.16
N LYS A 4 -15.23 -0.18 -16.99
CA LYS A 4 -13.88 0.08 -16.46
C LYS A 4 -13.91 1.40 -15.68
N PRO A 5 -13.31 1.46 -14.49
CA PRO A 5 -13.28 2.68 -13.70
C PRO A 5 -12.48 3.77 -14.43
N ASP A 6 -12.85 5.03 -14.20
CA ASP A 6 -12.01 6.17 -14.55
C ASP A 6 -10.76 6.22 -13.67
N ARG A 7 -9.84 7.16 -13.93
CA ARG A 7 -8.54 7.24 -13.23
C ARG A 7 -8.67 7.56 -11.74
N MET A 8 -9.62 8.42 -11.36
CA MET A 8 -9.88 8.75 -9.95
C MET A 8 -10.41 7.52 -9.24
N SER A 9 -11.44 6.89 -9.82
CA SER A 9 -12.03 5.67 -9.27
C SER A 9 -11.02 4.52 -9.20
N ALA A 10 -10.16 4.37 -10.21
CA ALA A 10 -9.13 3.34 -10.22
C ALA A 10 -8.09 3.53 -9.11
N MET A 11 -7.59 4.75 -8.91
CA MET A 11 -6.67 5.05 -7.81
C MET A 11 -7.34 4.82 -6.46
N ARG A 12 -8.57 5.32 -6.28
CA ARG A 12 -9.33 5.16 -5.03
C ARG A 12 -9.57 3.71 -4.67
N ASN A 13 -9.94 2.88 -5.64
CA ASN A 13 -10.11 1.44 -5.44
C ASN A 13 -8.82 0.76 -4.95
N ILE A 14 -7.65 1.16 -5.48
CA ILE A 14 -6.36 0.62 -5.01
C ILE A 14 -6.09 1.06 -3.58
N ILE A 15 -6.32 2.34 -3.25
CA ILE A 15 -6.15 2.87 -1.88
C ILE A 15 -7.02 2.11 -0.88
N GLU A 16 -8.30 1.93 -1.19
CA GLU A 16 -9.25 1.20 -0.34
C GLU A 16 -8.83 -0.27 -0.16
N GLN A 17 -8.43 -0.93 -1.25
CA GLN A 17 -7.93 -2.31 -1.18
C GLN A 17 -6.68 -2.42 -0.30
N VAL A 18 -5.74 -1.48 -0.43
CA VAL A 18 -4.50 -1.45 0.34
C VAL A 18 -4.78 -1.23 1.83
N LYS A 19 -5.67 -0.29 2.17
CA LYS A 19 -6.08 -0.04 3.56
C LYS A 19 -6.81 -1.24 4.17
N ALA A 20 -7.55 -2.00 3.36
CA ALA A 20 -8.23 -3.21 3.81
C ALA A 20 -7.28 -4.40 3.95
N GLU A 21 -6.22 -4.51 3.16
CA GLU A 21 -5.37 -5.71 3.13
C GLU A 21 -4.09 -5.57 3.96
N LEU A 22 -3.44 -4.40 3.93
CA LEU A 22 -2.13 -4.20 4.57
C LEU A 22 -2.30 -3.68 6.00
N PRO A 23 -1.52 -4.20 6.97
CA PRO A 23 -1.60 -3.82 8.37
C PRO A 23 -0.87 -2.49 8.66
N ILE A 24 -1.19 -1.43 7.92
CA ILE A 24 -0.45 -0.15 7.93
C ILE A 24 -0.58 0.58 9.27
N TYR A 25 -1.74 0.45 9.92
CA TYR A 25 -2.05 1.14 11.18
C TYR A 25 -1.99 0.21 12.41
N GLU A 26 -1.57 -1.04 12.24
CA GLU A 26 -1.51 -2.03 13.33
C GLU A 26 -0.21 -1.94 14.11
N SER A 27 -0.30 -1.58 15.40
CA SER A 27 0.84 -1.38 16.29
C SER A 27 1.72 -2.62 16.50
N GLU A 28 1.19 -3.83 16.25
CA GLU A 28 1.94 -5.08 16.41
C GLU A 28 2.95 -5.35 15.28
N THR A 29 2.83 -4.67 14.14
CA THR A 29 3.75 -4.83 13.00
C THR A 29 5.11 -4.15 13.17
N PHE A 30 5.29 -3.44 14.30
CA PHE A 30 6.42 -2.54 14.55
C PHE A 30 7.56 -3.16 15.39
N VAL A 31 7.57 -4.47 15.59
CA VAL A 31 8.63 -5.14 16.34
C VAL A 31 9.80 -5.51 15.42
N CYS A 32 10.96 -4.88 15.62
CA CYS A 32 12.20 -5.36 15.02
C CYS A 32 12.54 -6.74 15.61
N GLY A 33 12.57 -7.78 14.77
CA GLY A 33 13.01 -9.10 15.21
C GLY A 33 14.44 -9.06 15.79
N PRO A 34 14.74 -9.87 16.82
CA PRO A 34 16.00 -9.79 17.58
C PRO A 34 17.27 -10.05 16.76
N GLU A 35 17.17 -10.52 15.52
CA GLU A 35 18.33 -10.89 14.69
C GLU A 35 18.62 -9.94 13.52
N GLY A 36 17.81 -8.90 13.27
CA GLY A 36 18.06 -7.97 12.15
C GLY A 36 18.07 -8.62 10.75
N LYS A 37 17.68 -9.90 10.63
CA LYS A 37 17.61 -10.67 9.37
C LYS A 37 16.31 -10.43 8.59
N CYS A 38 15.88 -9.17 8.50
CA CYS A 38 14.71 -8.83 7.68
C CYS A 38 15.11 -8.74 6.20
N ILE A 39 14.37 -9.41 5.32
CA ILE A 39 14.50 -9.25 3.86
C ILE A 39 13.73 -7.98 3.49
N GLY A 40 14.32 -6.83 3.82
CA GLY A 40 13.64 -5.54 3.90
C GLY A 40 12.83 -5.41 5.21
N CYS A 41 12.99 -4.31 5.93
CA CYS A 41 12.30 -4.07 7.19
C CYS A 41 10.80 -3.85 6.95
N PRO A 42 9.89 -4.69 7.50
CA PRO A 42 8.44 -4.55 7.31
C PRO A 42 7.91 -3.18 7.68
N LYS A 43 8.41 -2.60 8.77
CA LYS A 43 8.08 -1.23 9.21
C LYS A 43 8.35 -0.21 8.10
N LYS A 44 9.55 -0.20 7.53
CA LYS A 44 9.91 0.74 6.44
C LYS A 44 9.06 0.53 5.20
N LEU A 45 8.68 -0.72 4.90
CA LEU A 45 7.80 -1.02 3.78
C LEU A 45 6.38 -0.47 4.02
N LEU A 46 5.85 -0.60 5.23
CA LEU A 46 4.54 -0.03 5.61
C LEU A 46 4.57 1.51 5.64
N GLU A 47 5.63 2.12 6.19
CA GLU A 47 5.84 3.58 6.19
C GLU A 47 5.89 4.16 4.76
N MET A 48 6.52 3.43 3.83
CA MET A 48 6.56 3.81 2.42
C MET A 48 5.15 3.80 1.81
N VAL A 49 4.34 2.78 2.09
CA VAL A 49 2.96 2.72 1.61
C VAL A 49 2.11 3.83 2.22
N ASP A 50 2.23 4.08 3.52
CA ASP A 50 1.47 5.12 4.21
C ASP A 50 1.77 6.53 3.66
N SER A 51 3.03 6.80 3.34
CA SER A 51 3.45 8.07 2.73
C SER A 51 2.81 8.27 1.35
N GLU A 52 2.79 7.23 0.52
CA GLU A 52 2.19 7.29 -0.82
C GLU A 52 0.65 7.37 -0.76
N LEU A 53 0.01 6.66 0.19
CA LEU A 53 -1.42 6.79 0.45
C LEU A 53 -1.77 8.24 0.79
N SER A 54 -1.07 8.80 1.79
CA SER A 54 -1.28 10.17 2.24
C SER A 54 -1.10 11.18 1.10
N TYR A 55 -0.08 10.98 0.26
CA TYR A 55 0.14 11.80 -0.92
C TYR A 55 -1.04 11.75 -1.90
N TRP A 56 -1.47 10.55 -2.28
CA TRP A 56 -2.52 10.38 -3.28
C TRP A 56 -3.89 10.82 -2.79
N GLU A 57 -4.22 10.58 -1.53
CA GLU A 57 -5.46 11.08 -0.91
C GLU A 57 -5.47 12.61 -0.92
N SER A 58 -4.40 13.25 -0.45
CA SER A 58 -4.26 14.70 -0.47
C SER A 58 -4.27 15.30 -1.89
N ALA A 59 -3.66 14.63 -2.86
CA ALA A 59 -3.67 15.07 -4.26
C ALA A 59 -5.07 14.98 -4.87
N MET A 60 -5.76 13.85 -4.69
CA MET A 60 -7.11 13.64 -5.21
C MET A 60 -8.14 14.56 -4.55
N ASP A 61 -8.02 14.84 -3.25
CA ASP A 61 -8.90 15.78 -2.54
C ASP A 61 -8.77 17.21 -3.08
N ARG A 62 -7.61 17.57 -3.65
CA ARG A 62 -7.38 18.83 -4.36
C ARG A 62 -7.81 18.81 -5.83
N GLY A 63 -8.43 17.72 -6.28
CA GLY A 63 -8.87 17.54 -7.66
C GLY A 63 -7.75 17.12 -8.64
N ILE A 64 -6.56 16.76 -8.14
CA ILE A 64 -5.48 16.28 -9.00
C ILE A 64 -5.80 14.86 -9.44
N THR A 65 -6.04 14.68 -10.75
CA THR A 65 -6.34 13.37 -11.31
C THR A 65 -5.05 12.59 -11.61
N PRO A 66 -4.89 11.37 -11.06
CA PRO A 66 -3.71 10.54 -11.34
C PRO A 66 -3.67 10.10 -12.81
N GLN A 67 -2.46 9.95 -13.32
CA GLN A 67 -2.16 9.41 -14.64
C GLN A 67 -2.08 7.89 -14.62
N PHE A 68 -2.22 7.26 -15.79
CA PHE A 68 -2.18 5.79 -15.88
C PHE A 68 -0.87 5.18 -15.39
N ASP A 69 0.28 5.83 -15.66
CA ASP A 69 1.56 5.33 -15.17
C ASP A 69 1.71 5.49 -13.66
N GLU A 70 1.12 6.53 -13.06
CA GLU A 70 1.11 6.74 -11.61
C GLU A 70 0.26 5.68 -10.90
N ILE A 71 -0.95 5.40 -11.40
CA ILE A 71 -1.81 4.30 -10.93
C ILE A 71 -1.05 2.97 -10.99
N ARG A 72 -0.38 2.71 -12.12
CA ARG A 72 0.39 1.48 -12.32
C ARG A 72 1.58 1.38 -11.36
N ARG A 73 2.34 2.47 -11.16
CA ARG A 73 3.49 2.49 -10.24
C ARG A 73 3.05 2.29 -8.80
N PHE A 74 2.00 2.99 -8.38
CA PHE A 74 1.43 2.85 -7.03
C PHE A 74 0.97 1.41 -6.77
N GLY A 75 0.15 0.83 -7.65
CA GLY A 75 -0.29 -0.57 -7.51
C GLY A 75 0.86 -1.58 -7.51
N LYS A 76 1.89 -1.36 -8.35
CA LYS A 76 3.09 -2.21 -8.37
C LYS A 76 3.87 -2.12 -7.05
N MET A 77 4.00 -0.92 -6.50
CA MET A 77 4.66 -0.71 -5.21
C MET A 77 3.91 -1.45 -4.10
N CYS A 78 2.60 -1.28 -3.98
CA CYS A 78 1.76 -1.97 -3.00
C CYS A 78 1.89 -3.50 -3.12
N THR A 79 1.85 -4.04 -4.34
CA THR A 79 2.05 -5.48 -4.59
C THR A 79 3.44 -5.95 -4.16
N SER A 80 4.47 -5.14 -4.36
CA SER A 80 5.85 -5.46 -3.97
C SER A 80 6.01 -5.45 -2.46
N VAL A 81 5.41 -4.47 -1.77
CA VAL A 81 5.37 -4.39 -0.31
C VAL A 81 4.64 -5.58 0.28
N ARG A 82 3.46 -5.93 -0.23
CA ARG A 82 2.71 -7.15 0.17
C ARG A 82 3.58 -8.40 0.12
N ARG A 83 4.34 -8.60 -0.96
CA ARG A 83 5.28 -9.74 -1.08
C ARG A 83 6.41 -9.66 -0.04
N GLY A 84 6.92 -8.45 0.24
CA GLY A 84 7.90 -8.22 1.30
C GLY A 84 7.36 -8.59 2.68
N LEU A 85 6.12 -8.22 3.00
CA LEU A 85 5.46 -8.57 4.26
C LEU A 85 5.31 -10.08 4.43
N ILE A 86 4.79 -10.77 3.40
CA ILE A 86 4.64 -12.24 3.41
C ILE A 86 6.00 -12.92 3.64
N ARG A 87 7.08 -12.45 3.00
CA ARG A 87 8.44 -13.00 3.19
C ARG A 87 8.98 -12.79 4.60
N ASN A 88 8.51 -11.77 5.31
CA ASN A 88 8.88 -11.48 6.69
C ASN A 88 7.86 -12.06 7.69
N ASN A 89 6.95 -12.94 7.24
CA ASN A 89 5.88 -13.55 8.06
C ASN A 89 4.98 -12.54 8.77
N VAL A 90 4.79 -11.35 8.19
CA VAL A 90 3.85 -10.36 8.71
C VAL A 90 2.45 -10.71 8.18
N PRO A 91 1.46 -10.93 9.06
CA PRO A 91 0.10 -11.24 8.65
C PRO A 91 -0.53 -10.06 7.93
N LEU A 92 -1.36 -10.36 6.92
CA LEU A 92 -2.21 -9.37 6.26
C LEU A 92 -3.60 -9.39 6.91
N LEU A 93 -4.33 -8.28 6.82
CA LEU A 93 -5.60 -8.11 7.55
C LEU A 93 -6.74 -8.97 6.98
N ASN A 94 -6.71 -9.24 5.67
CA ASN A 94 -7.78 -9.94 4.93
C ASN A 94 -7.24 -11.09 4.05
N ALA A 95 -6.16 -11.77 4.48
CA ALA A 95 -5.53 -12.87 3.73
C ALA A 95 -6.22 -14.23 3.92
#